data_AF-A0A851GGG3-F1
#
_entry.id   AF-A0A851GGG3-F1
#
_cell.length_a   1.000
_cell.length_b   1.000
_cell.length_c   1.000
_cell.angle_alpha   90.00
_cell.angle_beta   90.00
_cell.angle_gamma   90.00
#
_symmetry.space_group_name_H-M   'P 1'
#
loop_
_entity.id
_entity.type
_entity.pdbx_description
1 polymer ?
#
loop_
_entity_poly.entity_id
_entity_poly.type
_entity_poly.pdbx_seq_one_letter_code
_entity_poly.pdbx_strand_id
1 'polypeptide(L)'
;MKSLKWIGVLQAVCLVFVSCGKKEELDTPNGGSASTSGTAVGGFVEELQPVVSRLETNGVHFSVTQYDQDLVKIAEGLNQFLDVMRDSGEAVPAGLDIRDVVEDLGLSKVSAIGRSSRQTDDGWHNRMFLHTGGSRKGVLSLLGRDAKPWRAATLAPEDADLVLEFELNLSTLQQTVEPVAAAFGEEPERGVAELMAQKVGAGALSLADLLGKTNVHATLIMTLDGKKRWDPGIDVELPGVDLALCIDRGLWFWGQFGEMVEADLEVSEQNGLKYVRVPESMDTPLGEIRPLFIIDPDKDQVWFGMRESYVERCRTGTGALGGSADFKKAMAGIPDEGNALFYVSNEFCQEVMTAVKGLEQSAPEESEEQMALSLVSSLLGDSWLPSSCGYAWALSNTEDGVLISGNSPMPAKGGSLTSSVASVAAMAGFATPLVLKQQKKAKVVTGVHHMKQLHLLLFEHDMDHGQFPDKLEALVKEEYIEQAEFEALIGAPSDNKNRKLVYVSGLSTASRSDLILLHTPGPVDGKRTMLRIDGSVTTLPEAKFQELLQKQQ
;
A
#
# COMPACT_ATOMS: atom_id res chain seq x y z
N MET A 1 -17.85 1.32 -5.12
CA MET A 1 -17.78 2.19 -3.92
C MET A 1 -17.46 1.46 -2.61
N LYS A 2 -17.20 0.14 -2.61
CA LYS A 2 -16.84 -0.62 -1.39
C LYS A 2 -15.33 -0.68 -1.07
N SER A 3 -14.45 -0.28 -2.00
CA SER A 3 -12.99 -0.34 -1.83
C SER A 3 -12.37 0.86 -1.10
N LEU A 4 -13.08 1.99 -0.99
CA LEU A 4 -12.56 3.20 -0.32
C LEU A 4 -12.64 3.13 1.22
N LYS A 5 -13.45 2.22 1.78
CA LYS A 5 -13.59 2.08 3.24
C LYS A 5 -12.42 1.33 3.89
N TRP A 6 -11.71 0.49 3.14
CA TRP A 6 -10.60 -0.32 3.65
C TRP A 6 -9.28 0.45 3.81
N ILE A 7 -9.05 1.46 2.96
CA ILE A 7 -7.93 2.41 3.15
C ILE A 7 -8.11 3.17 4.48
N GLY A 8 -9.37 3.42 4.88
CA GLY A 8 -9.70 4.03 6.17
C GLY A 8 -9.37 3.16 7.38
N VAL A 9 -9.44 1.82 7.26
CA VAL A 9 -9.09 0.90 8.37
C VAL A 9 -7.58 0.78 8.54
N LEU A 10 -6.81 0.72 7.45
CA LEU A 10 -5.35 0.79 7.52
C LEU A 10 -4.87 2.18 7.98
N GLN A 11 -5.52 3.26 7.54
CA GLN A 11 -5.28 4.61 8.05
C GLN A 11 -5.65 4.76 9.53
N ALA A 12 -6.71 4.10 10.01
CA ALA A 12 -7.10 4.10 11.42
C ALA A 12 -6.06 3.39 12.31
N VAL A 13 -5.51 2.25 11.87
CA VAL A 13 -4.41 1.58 12.57
C VAL A 13 -3.17 2.47 12.61
N CYS A 14 -2.84 3.19 11.53
CA CYS A 14 -1.77 4.19 11.55
C CYS A 14 -2.09 5.43 12.43
N LEU A 15 -3.35 5.86 12.50
CA LEU A 15 -3.80 7.02 13.28
C LEU A 15 -3.81 6.77 14.79
N VAL A 16 -4.07 5.53 15.24
CA VAL A 16 -4.00 5.16 16.67
C VAL A 16 -2.57 5.33 17.22
N PHE A 17 -1.53 5.18 16.39
CA PHE A 17 -0.15 5.47 16.78
C PHE A 17 0.24 6.96 16.68
N VAL A 18 -0.56 7.80 16.01
CA VAL A 18 -0.28 9.23 15.82
C VAL A 18 -1.01 10.11 16.84
N SER A 19 -2.14 9.68 17.42
CA SER A 19 -3.01 10.58 18.21
C SER A 19 -2.70 10.73 19.71
N CYS A 20 -1.79 9.95 20.31
CA CYS A 20 -1.45 10.07 21.74
C CYS A 20 -0.43 11.19 22.08
N GLY A 21 -0.48 12.31 21.37
CA GLY A 21 0.43 13.44 21.57
C GLY A 21 -0.28 14.80 21.47
N LYS A 22 -1.39 14.99 22.20
CA LYS A 22 -1.98 16.32 22.33
C LYS A 22 -1.15 17.14 23.31
N LYS A 23 -0.50 18.18 22.79
CA LYS A 23 0.25 19.18 23.56
C LYS A 23 -0.78 20.04 24.29
N GLU A 24 -0.92 19.90 25.60
CA GLU A 24 -1.60 20.92 26.41
C GLU A 24 -0.68 22.14 26.51
N GLU A 25 -1.18 23.26 26.02
CA GLU A 25 -0.54 24.57 26.09
C GLU A 25 -0.74 25.11 27.51
N LEU A 26 0.24 24.89 28.38
CA LEU A 26 0.28 25.47 29.73
C LEU A 26 0.97 26.84 29.66
N ASP A 27 0.18 27.89 29.90
CA ASP A 27 0.63 29.26 30.11
C ASP A 27 1.78 29.32 31.12
N THR A 28 2.93 29.85 30.70
CA THR A 28 4.06 30.18 31.58
C THR A 28 3.85 31.53 32.26
N PRO A 29 3.97 31.63 33.60
CA PRO A 29 4.37 32.87 34.25
C PRO A 29 5.89 32.90 34.46
N ASN A 30 6.44 34.10 34.26
CA ASN A 30 7.85 34.49 34.33
C ASN A 30 8.65 34.02 35.56
N GLY A 31 9.92 33.71 35.29
CA GLY A 31 11.07 34.36 35.93
C GLY A 31 11.47 33.91 37.34
N GLY A 32 12.48 33.04 37.42
CA GLY A 32 13.26 32.81 38.64
C GLY A 32 14.55 32.04 38.34
N SER A 33 15.71 32.69 38.46
CA SER A 33 17.00 32.01 38.30
C SER A 33 17.26 31.09 39.49
N ALA A 34 17.59 29.82 39.25
CA ALA A 34 18.02 28.92 40.31
C ALA A 34 19.33 28.22 39.90
N SER A 35 20.28 28.34 40.83
CA SER A 35 21.67 27.90 40.81
C SER A 35 21.83 26.39 40.59
N THR A 36 22.88 26.06 39.83
CA THR A 36 23.47 24.73 39.72
C THR A 36 23.92 24.20 41.08
N SER A 37 23.22 23.19 41.59
CA SER A 37 23.76 22.26 42.58
C SER A 37 23.63 20.85 42.02
N GLY A 38 24.78 20.25 41.72
CA GLY A 38 24.88 18.88 41.24
C GLY A 38 24.37 17.93 42.32
N THR A 39 23.19 17.39 42.09
CA THR A 39 22.66 16.23 42.81
C THR A 39 22.66 15.09 41.80
N ALA A 40 23.29 13.97 42.16
CA ALA A 40 23.37 12.78 41.33
C ALA A 40 21.97 12.41 40.80
N VAL A 41 21.84 12.31 39.48
CA VAL A 41 20.63 11.82 38.82
C VAL A 41 20.43 10.39 39.32
N GLY A 42 19.35 10.15 40.08
CA GLY A 42 18.97 8.82 40.53
C GLY A 42 18.94 7.86 39.34
N GLY A 43 19.49 6.66 39.54
CA GLY A 43 19.49 5.63 38.50
C GLY A 43 18.08 5.42 37.94
N PHE A 44 17.99 5.14 36.64
CA PHE A 44 16.72 4.74 36.02
C PHE A 44 16.08 3.62 36.86
N VAL A 45 14.75 3.66 36.99
CA VAL A 45 13.97 2.54 37.54
C VAL A 45 14.43 1.27 36.84
N GLU A 46 14.76 0.21 37.60
CA GLU A 46 15.33 -1.04 37.05
C GLU A 46 14.50 -1.61 35.89
N GLU A 47 13.18 -1.40 35.93
CA GLU A 47 12.19 -1.82 34.91
C GLU A 47 12.43 -1.21 33.52
N LEU A 48 13.11 -0.06 33.42
CA LEU A 48 13.42 0.59 32.15
C LEU A 48 14.78 0.20 31.57
N GLN A 49 15.62 -0.50 32.33
CA GLN A 49 16.94 -0.93 31.86
C GLN A 49 16.91 -1.76 30.58
N PRO A 50 15.96 -2.71 30.37
CA PRO A 50 15.85 -3.44 29.11
C PRO A 50 15.71 -2.48 27.93
N VAL A 51 14.91 -1.42 28.08
CA VAL A 51 14.69 -0.42 27.03
C VAL A 51 15.93 0.45 26.82
N VAL A 52 16.51 0.99 27.91
CA VAL A 52 17.69 1.85 27.84
C VAL A 52 18.86 1.13 27.16
N SER A 53 19.05 -0.16 27.44
CA SER A 53 20.13 -0.98 26.85
C SER A 53 20.04 -1.13 25.33
N ARG A 54 18.86 -0.88 24.75
CA ARG A 54 18.59 -0.97 23.31
C ARG A 54 18.72 0.38 22.60
N LEU A 55 19.06 1.45 23.30
CA LEU A 55 19.11 2.82 22.80
C LEU A 55 20.52 3.42 22.88
N GLU A 56 20.72 4.51 22.15
CA GLU A 56 21.94 5.32 22.24
C GLU A 56 21.71 6.53 23.16
N THR A 57 22.51 6.65 24.21
CA THR A 57 22.39 7.75 25.20
C THR A 57 23.23 8.98 24.85
N ASN A 58 24.15 8.86 23.88
CA ASN A 58 25.06 9.90 23.42
C ASN A 58 24.52 10.67 22.20
N GLY A 59 23.19 10.76 22.07
CA GLY A 59 22.49 11.40 20.96
C GLY A 59 21.94 12.79 21.26
N VAL A 60 21.33 13.42 20.25
CA VAL A 60 20.59 14.68 20.40
C VAL A 60 19.17 14.46 20.92
N HIS A 61 18.72 13.20 20.95
CA HIS A 61 17.43 12.82 21.48
C HIS A 61 17.55 11.47 22.16
N PHE A 62 16.94 11.39 23.33
CA PHE A 62 16.78 10.18 24.11
C PHE A 62 15.48 10.33 24.90
N SER A 63 14.59 9.36 24.79
CA SER A 63 13.38 9.31 25.59
C SER A 63 13.03 7.87 25.90
N VAL A 64 12.62 7.61 27.13
CA VAL A 64 12.04 6.34 27.53
C VAL A 64 10.75 6.65 28.27
N THR A 65 9.66 6.04 27.81
CA THR A 65 8.33 6.20 28.40
C THR A 65 7.86 4.84 28.86
N GLN A 66 7.56 4.72 30.16
CA GLN A 66 6.85 3.58 30.72
C GLN A 66 5.35 3.76 30.43
N TYR A 67 4.70 2.70 29.95
CA TYR A 67 3.28 2.66 29.63
C TYR A 67 2.51 1.63 30.46
N ASP A 68 3.16 1.00 31.45
CA ASP A 68 2.59 -0.11 32.19
C ASP A 68 1.19 0.23 32.74
N GLN A 69 0.20 -0.50 32.23
CA GLN A 69 -1.25 -0.31 32.45
C GLN A 69 -1.83 1.04 32.02
N ASP A 70 -1.04 2.01 31.53
CA ASP A 70 -1.56 3.34 31.17
C ASP A 70 -2.49 3.27 29.96
N LEU A 71 -2.19 2.43 28.96
CA LEU A 71 -3.10 2.18 27.84
C LEU A 71 -4.41 1.53 28.29
N VAL A 72 -4.36 0.67 29.31
CA VAL A 72 -5.56 0.05 29.90
C VAL A 72 -6.39 1.11 30.63
N LYS A 73 -5.78 1.99 31.41
CA LYS A 73 -6.48 3.09 32.10
C LYS A 73 -7.11 4.08 31.11
N ILE A 74 -6.41 4.42 30.03
CA ILE A 74 -6.96 5.25 28.95
C ILE A 74 -8.17 4.57 28.32
N ALA A 75 -8.07 3.26 28.04
CA ALA A 75 -9.19 2.49 27.50
C ALA A 75 -10.39 2.45 28.47
N GLU A 76 -10.16 2.30 29.78
CA GLU A 76 -11.21 2.36 30.80
C GLU A 76 -11.89 3.74 30.85
N GLY A 77 -11.12 4.83 30.72
CA GLY A 77 -11.68 6.19 30.62
C GLY A 77 -12.50 6.40 29.33
N LEU A 78 -12.05 5.86 28.21
CA LEU A 78 -12.81 5.89 26.95
C LEU A 78 -14.10 5.08 27.03
N ASN A 79 -14.09 3.93 27.72
CA ASN A 79 -15.30 3.15 27.97
C ASN A 79 -16.35 3.95 28.78
N GLN A 80 -15.94 4.71 29.80
CA GLN A 80 -16.86 5.59 30.53
C GLN A 80 -17.49 6.64 29.60
N PHE A 81 -16.72 7.17 28.65
CA PHE A 81 -17.25 8.10 27.65
C PHE A 81 -18.22 7.41 26.67
N LEU A 82 -17.93 6.17 26.25
CA LEU A 82 -18.86 5.36 25.45
C LEU A 82 -20.18 5.11 26.19
N ASP A 83 -20.13 4.84 27.49
CA ASP A 83 -21.32 4.62 28.32
C ASP A 83 -22.19 5.88 28.39
N VAL A 84 -21.57 7.05 28.57
CA VAL A 84 -22.30 8.34 28.52
C VAL A 84 -22.96 8.55 27.15
N MET A 85 -22.26 8.21 26.06
CA MET A 85 -22.84 8.31 24.71
C MET A 85 -24.04 7.37 24.54
N ARG A 86 -23.94 6.12 25.01
CA ARG A 86 -25.05 5.15 24.99
C ARG A 86 -26.25 5.66 25.76
N ASP A 87 -26.03 6.17 26.97
CA ASP A 87 -27.09 6.73 27.83
C ASP A 87 -27.74 7.97 27.20
N SER A 88 -27.00 8.72 26.39
CA SER A 88 -27.51 9.89 25.65
C SER A 88 -28.26 9.53 24.36
N GLY A 89 -28.33 8.25 24.00
CA GLY A 89 -29.04 7.76 22.82
C GLY A 89 -28.23 7.81 21.52
N GLU A 90 -26.92 8.05 21.61
CA GLU A 90 -26.01 7.98 20.45
C GLU A 90 -25.84 6.53 19.99
N ALA A 91 -25.63 6.34 18.68
CA ALA A 91 -25.49 5.04 18.06
C ALA A 91 -24.09 4.43 18.31
N VAL A 92 -23.86 3.96 19.53
CA VAL A 92 -22.65 3.23 19.93
C VAL A 92 -22.96 1.73 19.99
N PRO A 93 -22.15 0.85 19.36
CA PRO A 93 -22.37 -0.59 19.45
C PRO A 93 -22.38 -1.06 20.91
N ALA A 94 -23.37 -1.87 21.27
CA ALA A 94 -23.56 -2.36 22.63
C ALA A 94 -22.39 -3.25 23.11
N GLY A 95 -21.73 -3.96 22.19
CA GLY A 95 -20.58 -4.82 22.48
C GLY A 95 -19.21 -4.14 22.39
N LEU A 96 -19.14 -2.83 22.10
CA LEU A 96 -17.86 -2.13 21.98
C LEU A 96 -17.22 -1.90 23.36
N ASP A 97 -16.15 -2.63 23.65
CA ASP A 97 -15.29 -2.38 24.79
C ASP A 97 -13.87 -2.03 24.30
N ILE A 98 -13.43 -0.79 24.57
CA ILE A 98 -12.12 -0.29 24.13
C ILE A 98 -10.97 -1.04 24.82
N ARG A 99 -11.17 -1.50 26.04
CA ARG A 99 -10.16 -2.28 26.77
C ARG A 99 -9.97 -3.62 26.08
N ASP A 100 -11.05 -4.30 25.71
CA ASP A 100 -10.98 -5.58 25.00
C ASP A 100 -10.31 -5.38 23.63
N VAL A 101 -10.65 -4.33 22.89
CA VAL A 101 -9.97 -3.98 21.62
C VAL A 101 -8.46 -3.75 21.82
N VAL A 102 -8.06 -3.03 22.88
CA VAL A 102 -6.64 -2.78 23.20
C VAL A 102 -5.91 -4.08 23.58
N GLU A 103 -6.57 -4.98 24.30
CA GLU A 103 -6.04 -6.30 24.68
C GLU A 103 -5.91 -7.23 23.46
N ASP A 104 -6.93 -7.29 22.60
CA ASP A 104 -6.98 -8.13 21.39
C ASP A 104 -5.97 -7.70 20.33
N LEU A 105 -5.78 -6.38 20.16
CA LEU A 105 -4.72 -5.83 19.33
C LEU A 105 -3.33 -6.09 19.93
N GLY A 106 -3.23 -6.54 21.18
CA GLY A 106 -1.98 -6.82 21.89
C GLY A 106 -1.26 -5.56 22.37
N LEU A 107 -1.90 -4.38 22.28
CA LEU A 107 -1.31 -3.10 22.66
C LEU A 107 -1.10 -3.00 24.17
N SER A 108 -1.93 -3.67 24.97
CA SER A 108 -1.75 -3.78 26.44
C SER A 108 -0.44 -4.46 26.85
N LYS A 109 0.24 -5.13 25.92
CA LYS A 109 1.52 -5.80 26.18
C LYS A 109 2.71 -4.88 26.04
N VAL A 110 2.55 -3.67 25.50
CA VAL A 110 3.60 -2.67 25.43
C VAL A 110 3.76 -2.03 26.81
N SER A 111 4.87 -2.36 27.49
CA SER A 111 5.14 -1.87 28.85
C SER A 111 6.03 -0.63 28.84
N ALA A 112 6.86 -0.45 27.81
CA ALA A 112 7.67 0.74 27.64
C ALA A 112 8.05 0.95 26.16
N ILE A 113 8.24 2.21 25.78
CA ILE A 113 8.78 2.59 24.48
C ILE A 113 10.01 3.46 24.70
N GLY A 114 11.08 3.09 24.03
CA GLY A 114 12.34 3.81 23.99
C GLY A 114 12.60 4.43 22.63
N ARG A 115 13.20 5.61 22.58
CA ARG A 115 13.68 6.26 21.36
C ARG A 115 15.01 6.95 21.60
N SER A 116 15.89 6.88 20.60
CA SER A 116 17.13 7.65 20.57
C SER A 116 17.46 8.08 19.15
N SER A 117 18.14 9.22 19.03
CA SER A 117 18.67 9.71 17.77
C SER A 117 20.05 10.33 17.97
N ARG A 118 21.04 9.86 17.22
CA ARG A 118 22.41 10.35 17.23
C ARG A 118 22.80 10.82 15.84
N GLN A 119 23.51 11.95 15.79
CA GLN A 119 24.00 12.48 14.52
C GLN A 119 25.14 11.60 13.98
N THR A 120 25.13 11.37 12.66
CA THR A 120 26.21 10.72 11.90
C THR A 120 26.72 11.69 10.83
N ASP A 121 27.76 11.29 10.11
CA ASP A 121 28.32 12.11 9.03
C ASP A 121 27.34 12.28 7.85
N ASP A 122 26.40 11.34 7.67
CA ASP A 122 25.42 11.30 6.56
C ASP A 122 23.95 11.44 7.03
N GLY A 123 23.72 11.94 8.25
CA GLY A 123 22.37 12.16 8.78
C GLY A 123 22.22 11.73 10.23
N TRP A 124 21.30 10.81 10.48
CA TRP A 124 20.90 10.41 11.83
C TRP A 124 20.77 8.90 11.96
N HIS A 125 21.44 8.35 12.98
CA HIS A 125 21.17 7.00 13.46
C HIS A 125 20.02 7.05 14.47
N ASN A 126 18.93 6.36 14.17
CA ASN A 126 17.70 6.37 14.93
C ASN A 126 17.39 4.97 15.45
N ARG A 127 17.01 4.88 16.72
CA ARG A 127 16.54 3.62 17.32
C ARG A 127 15.22 3.86 18.04
N MET A 128 14.30 2.93 17.89
CA MET A 128 13.07 2.82 18.66
C MET A 128 12.94 1.39 19.16
N PHE A 129 12.64 1.23 20.44
CA PHE A 129 12.43 -0.09 21.03
C PHE A 129 11.06 -0.15 21.68
N LEU A 130 10.24 -1.12 21.28
CA LEU A 130 8.98 -1.45 21.92
C LEU A 130 9.20 -2.64 22.84
N HIS A 131 9.16 -2.41 24.14
CA HIS A 131 9.33 -3.48 25.13
C HIS A 131 7.98 -4.14 25.42
N THR A 132 7.92 -5.45 25.21
CA THR A 132 6.70 -6.25 25.37
C THR A 132 6.86 -7.43 26.32
N GLY A 133 8.01 -7.55 26.97
CA GLY A 133 8.38 -8.73 27.75
C GLY A 133 8.40 -10.01 26.90
N GLY A 134 8.65 -9.89 25.60
CA GLY A 134 8.63 -10.99 24.63
C GLY A 134 7.25 -11.37 24.10
N SER A 135 6.19 -10.67 24.52
CA SER A 135 4.84 -10.91 23.99
C SER A 135 4.73 -10.49 22.52
N ARG A 136 4.08 -11.36 21.72
CA ARG A 136 3.81 -11.16 20.29
C ARG A 136 2.35 -11.40 19.95
N LYS A 137 1.43 -10.87 20.77
CA LYS A 137 -0.02 -11.01 20.57
C LYS A 137 -0.57 -9.92 19.63
N GLY A 138 -1.76 -10.17 19.08
CA GLY A 138 -2.48 -9.23 18.22
C GLY A 138 -1.65 -8.79 17.02
N VAL A 139 -1.58 -7.48 16.75
CA VAL A 139 -0.89 -6.96 15.56
C VAL A 139 0.61 -7.23 15.57
N LEU A 140 1.23 -7.39 16.74
CA LEU A 140 2.66 -7.73 16.85
C LEU A 140 2.96 -9.16 16.39
N SER A 141 1.96 -10.05 16.40
CA SER A 141 2.10 -11.42 15.89
C SER A 141 2.36 -11.50 14.39
N LEU A 142 2.04 -10.42 13.66
CA LEU A 142 2.17 -10.32 12.21
C LEU A 142 3.61 -10.01 11.78
N LEU A 143 4.44 -9.42 12.65
CA LEU A 143 5.79 -8.90 12.35
C LEU A 143 6.85 -9.99 12.18
N GLY A 144 6.45 -11.19 11.75
CA GLY A 144 7.33 -12.35 11.62
C GLY A 144 7.74 -12.97 12.96
N ARG A 145 8.58 -14.00 12.86
CA ARG A 145 9.11 -14.73 14.03
C ARG A 145 10.49 -14.18 14.42
N ASP A 146 11.43 -15.04 14.71
CA ASP A 146 12.77 -14.62 15.12
C ASP A 146 13.47 -13.88 13.97
N ALA A 147 14.36 -12.97 14.32
CA ALA A 147 15.19 -12.26 13.37
C ALA A 147 16.02 -13.25 12.53
N LYS A 148 16.20 -12.95 11.25
CA LYS A 148 17.03 -13.77 10.33
C LYS A 148 18.04 -12.90 9.60
N PRO A 149 19.20 -13.46 9.20
CA PRO A 149 20.16 -12.74 8.38
C PRO A 149 19.53 -12.19 7.11
N TRP A 150 19.90 -10.96 6.73
CA TRP A 150 19.36 -10.29 5.55
C TRP A 150 19.65 -11.05 4.27
N ARG A 151 18.62 -11.54 3.61
CA ARG A 151 18.75 -12.22 2.33
C ARG A 151 19.09 -11.26 1.21
N ALA A 152 18.53 -10.06 1.26
CA ALA A 152 18.80 -8.98 0.35
C ALA A 152 20.30 -8.72 0.16
N ALA A 153 21.10 -8.83 1.22
CA ALA A 153 22.56 -8.65 1.15
C ALA A 153 23.24 -9.65 0.18
N THR A 154 22.62 -10.79 -0.11
CA THR A 154 23.13 -11.82 -1.01
C THR A 154 22.39 -11.90 -2.35
N LEU A 155 21.10 -11.56 -2.36
CA LEU A 155 20.25 -11.63 -3.55
C LEU A 155 20.28 -10.35 -4.39
N ALA A 156 20.30 -9.19 -3.74
CA ALA A 156 20.31 -7.93 -4.46
C ALA A 156 21.68 -7.72 -5.11
N PRO A 157 21.75 -7.23 -6.35
CA PRO A 157 23.00 -6.83 -6.96
C PRO A 157 23.57 -5.57 -6.27
N GLU A 158 24.85 -5.32 -6.48
CA GLU A 158 25.63 -4.25 -5.85
C GLU A 158 25.10 -2.85 -6.19
N ASP A 159 24.49 -2.72 -7.36
CA ASP A 159 23.82 -1.53 -7.90
C ASP A 159 22.30 -1.54 -7.64
N ALA A 160 21.82 -2.29 -6.64
CA ALA A 160 20.43 -2.17 -6.22
C ALA A 160 20.18 -0.78 -5.61
N ASP A 161 19.16 -0.11 -6.10
CA ASP A 161 18.76 1.23 -5.70
C ASP A 161 17.64 1.25 -4.68
N LEU A 162 16.80 0.22 -4.69
CA LEU A 162 15.78 0.00 -3.67
C LEU A 162 15.68 -1.49 -3.36
N VAL A 163 15.66 -1.78 -2.07
CA VAL A 163 15.49 -3.14 -1.53
C VAL A 163 14.45 -3.09 -0.44
N LEU A 164 13.44 -3.94 -0.55
CA LEU A 164 12.48 -4.23 0.50
C LEU A 164 12.54 -5.71 0.83
N GLU A 165 12.90 -6.06 2.06
CA GLU A 165 12.78 -7.41 2.57
C GLU A 165 11.81 -7.39 3.74
N PHE A 166 10.85 -8.32 3.79
CA PHE A 166 9.93 -8.41 4.93
C PHE A 166 9.44 -9.84 5.16
N GLU A 167 9.20 -10.16 6.43
CA GLU A 167 8.48 -11.34 6.88
C GLU A 167 7.13 -10.93 7.48
N LEU A 168 6.05 -11.55 6.98
CA LEU A 168 4.69 -11.37 7.49
C LEU A 168 4.06 -12.72 7.82
N ASN A 169 3.71 -12.90 9.09
CA ASN A 169 3.01 -14.06 9.57
C ASN A 169 1.49 -13.84 9.43
N LEU A 170 0.91 -14.16 8.28
CA LEU A 170 -0.51 -13.95 8.03
C LEU A 170 -1.42 -15.00 8.69
N SER A 171 -0.85 -16.08 9.22
CA SER A 171 -1.61 -17.14 9.89
C SER A 171 -2.37 -16.69 11.13
N THR A 172 -1.97 -15.57 11.75
CA THR A 172 -2.61 -14.99 12.94
C THR A 172 -3.53 -13.82 12.61
N LEU A 173 -3.63 -13.42 11.34
CA LEU A 173 -4.38 -12.23 10.94
C LEU A 173 -5.88 -12.36 11.25
N GLN A 174 -6.48 -13.52 10.94
CA GLN A 174 -7.88 -13.78 11.22
C GLN A 174 -8.19 -13.67 12.72
N GLN A 175 -7.38 -14.32 13.56
CA GLN A 175 -7.49 -14.26 15.02
C GLN A 175 -7.30 -12.84 15.59
N THR A 176 -6.64 -11.95 14.85
CA THR A 176 -6.42 -10.56 15.25
C THR A 176 -7.59 -9.66 14.82
N VAL A 177 -8.19 -9.90 13.65
CA VAL A 177 -9.20 -9.01 13.06
C VAL A 177 -10.62 -9.36 13.49
N GLU A 178 -10.94 -10.63 13.70
CA GLU A 178 -12.30 -11.08 14.07
C GLU A 178 -12.79 -10.48 15.40
N PRO A 179 -12.01 -10.51 16.50
CA PRO A 179 -12.47 -9.93 17.78
C PRO A 179 -12.70 -8.43 17.68
N VAL A 180 -11.82 -7.73 16.97
CA VAL A 180 -11.93 -6.29 16.73
C VAL A 180 -13.20 -5.99 15.95
N ALA A 181 -13.50 -6.74 14.89
CA ALA A 181 -14.71 -6.54 14.10
C ALA A 181 -15.98 -6.80 14.92
N ALA A 182 -16.00 -7.86 15.74
CA ALA A 182 -17.10 -8.16 16.65
C ALA A 182 -17.38 -7.02 17.65
N ALA A 183 -16.34 -6.34 18.14
CA ALA A 183 -16.50 -5.18 19.02
C ALA A 183 -17.27 -4.02 18.35
N PHE A 184 -17.25 -3.89 17.02
CA PHE A 184 -18.00 -2.87 16.28
C PHE A 184 -19.40 -3.32 15.83
N GLY A 185 -19.83 -4.53 16.19
CA GLY A 185 -21.18 -5.06 15.97
C GLY A 185 -21.30 -6.10 14.85
N GLU A 186 -22.52 -6.61 14.66
CA GLU A 186 -22.79 -7.75 13.76
C GLU A 186 -22.47 -7.47 12.28
N GLU A 187 -22.65 -6.23 11.80
CA GLU A 187 -22.37 -5.92 10.39
C GLU A 187 -20.87 -5.99 10.05
N PRO A 188 -19.96 -5.33 10.80
CA PRO A 188 -18.51 -5.53 10.63
C PRO A 188 -18.05 -6.98 10.81
N GLU A 189 -18.55 -7.67 11.84
CA GLU A 189 -18.23 -9.08 12.10
C GLU A 189 -18.62 -9.98 10.92
N ARG A 190 -19.87 -9.88 10.46
CA ARG A 190 -20.35 -10.61 9.29
C ARG A 190 -19.55 -10.24 8.04
N GLY A 191 -19.19 -8.96 7.87
CA GLY A 191 -18.37 -8.51 6.75
C GLY A 191 -16.98 -9.15 6.73
N VAL A 192 -16.34 -9.31 7.89
CA VAL A 192 -15.07 -10.04 8.02
C VAL A 192 -15.27 -11.53 7.75
N ALA A 193 -16.31 -12.16 8.33
CA ALA A 193 -16.59 -13.57 8.12
C ALA A 193 -16.88 -13.89 6.63
N GLU A 194 -17.69 -13.07 5.96
CA GLU A 194 -17.97 -13.18 4.53
C GLU A 194 -16.68 -13.04 3.71
N LEU A 195 -15.83 -12.06 4.01
CA LEU A 195 -14.55 -11.86 3.35
C LEU A 195 -13.61 -13.07 3.53
N MET A 196 -13.49 -13.57 4.77
CA MET A 196 -12.67 -14.73 5.09
C MET A 196 -13.17 -16.00 4.40
N ALA A 197 -14.48 -16.12 4.19
CA ALA A 197 -15.11 -17.23 3.48
C ALA A 197 -15.01 -17.14 1.95
N GLN A 198 -14.65 -15.97 1.38
CA GLN A 198 -14.52 -15.80 -0.07
C GLN A 198 -13.51 -16.80 -0.63
N LYS A 199 -13.89 -17.47 -1.73
CA LYS A 199 -13.00 -18.35 -2.46
C LYS A 199 -11.99 -17.53 -3.25
N VAL A 200 -10.73 -17.98 -3.23
CA VAL A 200 -9.65 -17.33 -3.97
C VAL A 200 -9.39 -18.08 -5.27
N GLY A 201 -9.54 -17.40 -6.40
CA GLY A 201 -9.37 -17.98 -7.74
C GLY A 201 -10.42 -19.05 -8.07
N ALA A 202 -10.07 -19.98 -8.95
CA ALA A 202 -10.93 -21.12 -9.32
C ALA A 202 -10.87 -22.30 -8.32
N GLY A 203 -10.12 -22.13 -7.22
CA GLY A 203 -9.83 -23.20 -6.25
C GLY A 203 -10.90 -23.37 -5.17
N ALA A 204 -10.78 -24.48 -4.42
CA ALA A 204 -11.66 -24.79 -3.28
C ALA A 204 -11.30 -24.05 -1.97
N LEU A 205 -10.19 -23.31 -1.93
CA LEU A 205 -9.70 -22.64 -0.71
C LEU A 205 -10.42 -21.32 -0.45
N SER A 206 -10.76 -21.07 0.81
CA SER A 206 -11.19 -19.75 1.26
C SER A 206 -10.00 -18.81 1.50
N LEU A 207 -10.25 -17.51 1.60
CA LEU A 207 -9.24 -16.53 1.99
C LEU A 207 -8.66 -16.85 3.37
N ALA A 208 -9.48 -17.32 4.32
CA ALA A 208 -9.01 -17.80 5.61
C ALA A 208 -8.04 -18.98 5.47
N ASP A 209 -8.35 -19.97 4.63
CA ASP A 209 -7.45 -21.10 4.38
C ASP A 209 -6.11 -20.64 3.79
N LEU A 210 -6.15 -19.63 2.92
CA LEU A 210 -4.96 -19.06 2.30
C LEU A 210 -4.11 -18.32 3.33
N LEU A 211 -4.69 -17.36 4.05
CA LEU A 211 -3.98 -16.56 5.06
C LEU A 211 -3.45 -17.45 6.20
N GLY A 212 -4.26 -18.41 6.66
CA GLY A 212 -3.94 -19.36 7.73
C GLY A 212 -2.70 -20.22 7.45
N LYS A 213 -2.38 -20.46 6.18
CA LYS A 213 -1.21 -21.24 5.74
C LYS A 213 -0.04 -20.36 5.28
N THR A 214 -0.23 -19.05 5.27
CA THR A 214 0.72 -18.11 4.69
C THR A 214 1.62 -17.49 5.77
N ASN A 215 2.92 -17.74 5.63
CA ASN A 215 3.94 -16.87 6.20
C ASN A 215 4.83 -16.39 5.04
N VAL A 216 4.65 -15.13 4.65
CA VAL A 216 5.36 -14.53 3.53
C VAL A 216 6.73 -14.09 4.00
N HIS A 217 7.79 -14.52 3.33
CA HIS A 217 9.07 -13.83 3.35
C HIS A 217 9.37 -13.43 1.91
N ALA A 218 9.41 -12.12 1.66
CA ALA A 218 9.56 -11.60 0.32
C ALA A 218 10.71 -10.59 0.27
N THR A 219 11.44 -10.58 -0.85
CA THR A 219 12.49 -9.60 -1.15
C THR A 219 12.20 -8.96 -2.50
N LEU A 220 11.87 -7.67 -2.51
CA LEU A 220 11.80 -6.83 -3.70
C LEU A 220 13.14 -6.14 -3.90
N ILE A 221 13.65 -6.18 -5.13
CA ILE A 221 14.93 -5.62 -5.53
C ILE A 221 14.69 -4.80 -6.78
N MET A 222 15.17 -3.56 -6.78
CA MET A 222 15.02 -2.63 -7.88
C MET A 222 16.34 -1.92 -8.17
N THR A 223 16.68 -1.81 -9.45
CA THR A 223 17.80 -1.00 -9.95
C THR A 223 17.25 0.00 -10.96
N LEU A 224 17.73 1.24 -10.87
CA LEU A 224 17.43 2.30 -11.80
C LEU A 224 18.39 2.23 -12.99
N ASP A 225 17.87 2.42 -14.19
CA ASP A 225 18.66 2.57 -15.41
C ASP A 225 18.59 4.04 -15.84
N GLY A 226 19.50 4.86 -15.32
CA GLY A 226 19.56 6.29 -15.65
C GLY A 226 19.83 6.60 -17.12
N LYS A 227 20.23 5.61 -17.93
CA LYS A 227 20.43 5.78 -19.39
C LYS A 227 19.14 5.67 -20.17
N LYS A 228 18.12 5.01 -19.60
CA LYS A 228 16.79 4.93 -20.17
C LYS A 228 15.89 5.85 -19.37
N ARG A 229 15.16 6.72 -20.06
CA ARG A 229 14.17 7.58 -19.43
C ARG A 229 12.86 7.42 -20.16
N TRP A 230 11.78 7.57 -19.41
CA TRP A 230 10.43 7.38 -19.92
C TRP A 230 9.48 8.39 -19.32
N ASP A 231 8.56 8.88 -20.15
CA ASP A 231 7.51 9.79 -19.71
C ASP A 231 6.25 8.98 -19.36
N PRO A 232 5.82 8.94 -18.08
CA PRO A 232 4.56 8.31 -17.67
C PRO A 232 3.32 9.10 -18.10
N GLY A 233 3.50 10.21 -18.80
CA GLY A 233 2.51 11.24 -19.05
C GLY A 233 2.24 12.03 -17.78
N ILE A 234 3.27 12.34 -16.98
CA ILE A 234 3.16 13.15 -15.75
C ILE A 234 4.11 14.36 -15.78
N ASP A 235 4.47 14.82 -16.98
CA ASP A 235 5.34 15.99 -17.23
C ASP A 235 6.73 15.90 -16.56
N VAL A 236 7.13 14.68 -16.19
CA VAL A 236 8.42 14.32 -15.62
C VAL A 236 8.86 12.99 -16.20
N GLU A 237 10.08 12.95 -16.72
CA GLU A 237 10.72 11.70 -17.12
C GLU A 237 11.25 10.95 -15.91
N LEU A 238 10.92 9.66 -15.83
CA LEU A 238 11.43 8.75 -14.81
C LEU A 238 12.53 7.85 -15.40
N PRO A 239 13.51 7.41 -14.59
CA PRO A 239 14.49 6.43 -15.04
C PRO A 239 13.80 5.10 -15.39
N GLY A 240 14.45 4.35 -16.29
CA GLY A 240 14.12 2.96 -16.54
C GLY A 240 14.32 2.16 -15.26
N VAL A 241 13.59 1.05 -15.15
CA VAL A 241 13.61 0.23 -13.93
C VAL A 241 13.82 -1.22 -14.30
N ASP A 242 14.69 -1.87 -13.55
CA ASP A 242 14.79 -3.32 -13.45
C ASP A 242 14.27 -3.76 -12.09
N LEU A 243 13.45 -4.81 -12.10
CA LEU A 243 12.74 -5.27 -10.90
C LEU A 243 12.75 -6.80 -10.81
N ALA A 244 13.03 -7.28 -9.60
CA ALA A 244 12.93 -8.67 -9.22
C ALA A 244 12.23 -8.78 -7.86
N LEU A 245 11.30 -9.73 -7.74
CA LEU A 245 10.64 -10.11 -6.51
C LEU A 245 10.94 -11.58 -6.25
N CYS A 246 11.52 -11.90 -5.10
CA CYS A 246 11.67 -13.27 -4.60
C CYS A 246 10.64 -13.50 -3.50
N ILE A 247 9.87 -14.57 -3.62
CA ILE A 247 8.98 -15.07 -2.57
C ILE A 247 9.52 -16.41 -2.09
N ASP A 248 9.88 -16.46 -0.81
CA ASP A 248 10.31 -17.66 -0.14
C ASP A 248 9.13 -18.49 0.35
N ARG A 249 9.33 -19.81 0.32
CA ARG A 249 8.23 -20.78 0.48
C ARG A 249 7.14 -20.56 -0.56
N GLY A 250 7.56 -20.10 -1.74
CA GLY A 250 6.68 -19.70 -2.82
C GLY A 250 6.06 -20.88 -3.54
N LEU A 251 6.61 -22.10 -3.43
CA LEU A 251 6.08 -23.26 -4.15
C LEU A 251 4.66 -23.60 -3.74
N TRP A 252 4.29 -23.36 -2.47
CA TRP A 252 2.91 -23.54 -2.03
C TRP A 252 1.96 -22.60 -2.79
N PHE A 253 2.32 -21.32 -2.90
CA PHE A 253 1.57 -20.34 -3.69
C PHE A 253 1.53 -20.72 -5.17
N TRP A 254 2.67 -21.12 -5.73
CA TRP A 254 2.74 -21.58 -7.10
C TRP A 254 1.86 -22.80 -7.35
N GLY A 255 1.80 -23.74 -6.41
CA GLY A 255 0.92 -24.91 -6.51
C GLY A 255 -0.57 -24.56 -6.51
N GLN A 256 -0.97 -23.39 -6.01
CA GLN A 256 -2.37 -22.94 -6.04
C GLN A 256 -2.73 -22.15 -7.31
N PHE A 257 -1.80 -21.35 -7.82
CA PHE A 257 -2.08 -20.37 -8.88
C PHE A 257 -1.29 -20.59 -10.18
N GLY A 258 -0.25 -21.42 -10.13
CA GLY A 258 0.71 -21.64 -11.22
C GLY A 258 0.05 -22.17 -12.48
N GLU A 259 -0.87 -23.15 -12.37
CA GLU A 259 -1.59 -23.68 -13.54
C GLU A 259 -2.38 -22.58 -14.29
N MET A 260 -3.02 -21.67 -13.56
CA MET A 260 -3.75 -20.55 -14.16
C MET A 260 -2.81 -19.57 -14.86
N VAL A 261 -1.64 -19.33 -14.28
CA VAL A 261 -0.60 -18.46 -14.85
C VAL A 261 0.03 -19.12 -16.09
N GLU A 262 0.28 -20.42 -16.04
CA GLU A 262 0.94 -21.19 -17.10
C GLU A 262 0.07 -21.37 -18.36
N ALA A 263 -1.26 -21.32 -18.22
CA ALA A 263 -2.19 -21.61 -19.31
C ALA A 263 -1.97 -20.74 -20.57
N ASP A 264 -1.56 -19.49 -20.39
CA ASP A 264 -1.38 -18.51 -21.47
C ASP A 264 0.09 -18.09 -21.68
N LEU A 265 1.05 -18.79 -21.03
CA LEU A 265 2.45 -18.40 -20.99
C LEU A 265 3.39 -19.48 -21.54
N GLU A 266 4.56 -19.06 -22.01
CA GLU A 266 5.61 -19.98 -22.45
C GLU A 266 6.27 -20.64 -21.24
N VAL A 267 6.12 -21.95 -21.12
CA VAL A 267 6.74 -22.76 -20.06
C VAL A 267 7.95 -23.49 -20.59
N SER A 268 9.07 -23.39 -19.89
CA SER A 268 10.28 -24.18 -20.18
C SER A 268 10.97 -24.62 -18.90
N GLU A 269 11.66 -25.75 -18.94
CA GLU A 269 12.50 -26.20 -17.83
C GLU A 269 13.98 -26.23 -18.23
N GLN A 270 14.84 -25.68 -17.38
CA GLN A 270 16.28 -25.67 -17.59
C GLN A 270 17.01 -25.69 -16.24
N ASN A 271 18.03 -26.54 -16.10
CA ASN A 271 18.88 -26.63 -14.90
C ASN A 271 18.09 -26.85 -13.59
N GLY A 272 16.99 -27.60 -13.63
CA GLY A 272 16.14 -27.84 -12.46
C GLY A 272 15.18 -26.69 -12.12
N LEU A 273 15.20 -25.61 -12.89
CA LEU A 273 14.32 -24.45 -12.74
C LEU A 273 13.21 -24.51 -13.78
N LYS A 274 12.02 -24.08 -13.38
CA LYS A 274 10.89 -23.87 -14.30
C LYS A 274 10.75 -22.38 -14.58
N TYR A 275 10.72 -22.04 -15.85
CA TYR A 275 10.53 -20.68 -16.33
C TYR A 275 9.16 -20.56 -16.96
N VAL A 276 8.44 -19.50 -16.63
CA VAL A 276 7.11 -19.20 -17.18
C VAL A 276 7.15 -17.77 -17.68
N ARG A 277 7.14 -17.58 -19.01
CA ARG A 277 7.43 -16.31 -19.68
C ARG A 277 6.23 -15.81 -20.46
N VAL A 278 6.08 -14.49 -20.52
CA VAL A 278 5.23 -13.89 -21.56
C VAL A 278 5.80 -14.23 -22.94
N PRO A 279 4.98 -14.72 -23.89
CA PRO A 279 5.48 -15.21 -25.18
C PRO A 279 6.30 -14.17 -25.94
N GLU A 280 5.79 -12.95 -26.04
CA GLU A 280 6.47 -11.87 -26.74
C GLU A 280 6.97 -10.79 -25.76
N SER A 281 8.13 -10.24 -26.07
CA SER A 281 8.62 -9.02 -25.43
C SER A 281 7.67 -7.87 -25.75
N MET A 282 7.34 -7.07 -24.74
CA MET A 282 6.56 -5.86 -24.90
C MET A 282 7.51 -4.67 -24.92
N ASP A 283 7.41 -3.85 -25.97
CA ASP A 283 8.00 -2.53 -25.94
C ASP A 283 7.12 -1.62 -25.07
N THR A 284 7.68 -1.15 -23.96
CA THR A 284 6.97 -0.31 -23.00
C THR A 284 7.76 0.97 -22.78
N PRO A 285 7.16 2.00 -22.17
CA PRO A 285 7.93 3.16 -21.73
C PRO A 285 9.13 2.76 -20.86
N LEU A 286 9.05 1.67 -20.06
CA LEU A 286 10.15 1.15 -19.26
C LEU A 286 11.27 0.46 -20.08
N GLY A 287 11.17 0.51 -21.41
CA GLY A 287 11.97 -0.25 -22.38
C GLY A 287 11.33 -1.59 -22.73
N GLU A 288 12.06 -2.39 -23.48
CA GLU A 288 11.69 -3.77 -23.77
C GLU A 288 11.64 -4.57 -22.45
N ILE A 289 10.47 -5.12 -22.15
CA ILE A 289 10.24 -5.99 -21.00
C ILE A 289 9.66 -7.32 -21.47
N ARG A 290 9.99 -8.38 -20.75
CA ARG A 290 9.40 -9.70 -20.93
C ARG A 290 9.16 -10.29 -19.54
N PRO A 291 8.01 -10.00 -18.92
CA PRO A 291 7.71 -10.49 -17.60
C PRO A 291 7.84 -12.02 -17.54
N LEU A 292 8.38 -12.51 -16.43
CA LEU A 292 8.56 -13.94 -16.21
C LEU A 292 8.44 -14.30 -14.74
N PHE A 293 8.12 -15.57 -14.53
CA PHE A 293 8.34 -16.27 -13.28
C PHE A 293 9.47 -17.28 -13.43
N ILE A 294 10.30 -17.42 -12.39
CA ILE A 294 11.27 -18.51 -12.26
C ILE A 294 10.97 -19.24 -10.97
N ILE A 295 10.65 -20.52 -11.08
CA ILE A 295 10.35 -21.39 -9.96
C ILE A 295 11.61 -22.21 -9.70
N ASP A 296 12.13 -22.11 -8.48
CA ASP A 296 13.30 -22.81 -7.99
C ASP A 296 12.85 -23.80 -6.91
N PRO A 297 12.59 -25.07 -7.28
CA PRO A 297 12.08 -26.08 -6.35
C PRO A 297 13.08 -26.42 -5.25
N ASP A 298 14.38 -26.38 -5.55
CA ASP A 298 15.44 -26.75 -4.62
C ASP A 298 15.54 -25.77 -3.45
N LYS A 299 15.25 -24.49 -3.70
CA LYS A 299 15.27 -23.43 -2.68
C LYS A 299 13.89 -23.05 -2.15
N ASP A 300 12.82 -23.69 -2.63
CA ASP A 300 11.43 -23.33 -2.35
C ASP A 300 11.16 -21.83 -2.61
N GLN A 301 11.54 -21.37 -3.82
CA GLN A 301 11.47 -19.98 -4.21
C GLN A 301 10.66 -19.79 -5.50
N VAL A 302 9.89 -18.71 -5.52
CA VAL A 302 9.28 -18.19 -6.74
C VAL A 302 9.80 -16.78 -6.97
N TRP A 303 10.40 -16.59 -8.13
CA TRP A 303 10.88 -15.31 -8.59
C TRP A 303 9.91 -14.74 -9.60
N PHE A 304 9.73 -13.43 -9.58
CA PHE A 304 9.07 -12.65 -10.60
C PHE A 304 9.98 -11.51 -11.02
N GLY A 305 9.97 -11.14 -12.30
CA GLY A 305 10.59 -9.91 -12.74
C GLY A 305 10.19 -9.51 -14.14
N MET A 306 10.68 -8.36 -14.58
CA MET A 306 10.38 -7.79 -15.90
C MET A 306 11.39 -8.19 -16.97
N ARG A 307 12.59 -8.64 -16.57
CA ARG A 307 13.67 -9.08 -17.46
C ARG A 307 14.38 -10.28 -16.86
N GLU A 308 14.49 -11.33 -17.65
CA GLU A 308 15.12 -12.59 -17.22
C GLU A 308 16.57 -12.40 -16.78
N SER A 309 17.34 -11.62 -17.53
CA SER A 309 18.75 -11.32 -17.21
C SER A 309 18.92 -10.68 -15.82
N TYR A 310 17.99 -9.81 -15.43
CA TYR A 310 18.04 -9.15 -14.12
C TYR A 310 17.63 -10.10 -12.99
N VAL A 311 16.57 -10.91 -13.19
CA VAL A 311 16.17 -11.93 -12.21
C VAL A 311 17.27 -12.95 -12.00
N GLU A 312 17.94 -13.41 -13.06
CA GLU A 312 19.08 -14.33 -12.96
C GLU A 312 20.28 -13.70 -12.26
N ARG A 313 20.57 -12.41 -12.50
CA ARG A 313 21.60 -11.68 -11.77
C ARG A 313 21.32 -11.69 -10.26
N CYS A 314 20.06 -11.45 -9.86
CA CYS A 314 19.65 -11.49 -8.46
C CYS A 314 19.76 -12.91 -7.88
N ARG A 315 19.22 -13.91 -8.60
CA ARG A 315 19.17 -15.31 -8.14
C ARG A 315 20.56 -15.94 -7.97
N THR A 316 21.52 -15.55 -8.80
CA THR A 316 22.91 -16.02 -8.74
C THR A 316 23.76 -15.28 -7.72
N GLY A 317 23.32 -14.12 -7.23
CA GLY A 317 24.07 -13.29 -6.28
C GLY A 317 25.36 -12.71 -6.86
N THR A 318 25.43 -12.54 -8.19
CA THR A 318 26.63 -12.03 -8.86
C THR A 318 26.82 -10.55 -8.56
N GLY A 319 27.87 -10.22 -7.80
CA GLY A 319 28.13 -8.86 -7.32
C GLY A 319 27.05 -8.43 -6.35
N ALA A 320 26.98 -9.06 -5.17
CA ALA A 320 25.90 -8.88 -4.21
C ALA A 320 26.00 -7.57 -3.41
N LEU A 321 24.85 -7.01 -3.04
CA LEU A 321 24.68 -5.75 -2.31
C LEU A 321 25.44 -5.72 -0.98
N GLY A 322 25.51 -6.85 -0.27
CA GLY A 322 26.27 -6.98 0.97
C GLY A 322 27.78 -6.73 0.81
N GLY A 323 28.29 -6.75 -0.42
CA GLY A 323 29.65 -6.35 -0.76
C GLY A 323 29.85 -4.83 -0.85
N SER A 324 28.80 -4.09 -1.22
CA SER A 324 28.82 -2.65 -1.51
C SER A 324 29.28 -1.81 -0.32
N ALA A 325 30.16 -0.83 -0.59
CA ALA A 325 30.57 0.14 0.43
C ALA A 325 29.41 1.01 0.89
N ASP A 326 28.54 1.41 -0.03
CA ASP A 326 27.39 2.27 0.26
C ASP A 326 26.37 1.54 1.12
N PHE A 327 26.04 0.30 0.77
CA PHE A 327 25.15 -0.53 1.59
C PHE A 327 25.69 -0.73 3.01
N LYS A 328 26.98 -1.07 3.15
CA LYS A 328 27.62 -1.23 4.47
C LYS A 328 27.56 0.05 5.31
N LYS A 329 27.75 1.21 4.67
CA LYS A 329 27.67 2.51 5.34
C LYS A 329 26.23 2.85 5.73
N ALA A 330 25.27 2.61 4.84
CA ALA A 330 23.84 2.78 5.11
C ALA A 330 23.32 1.85 6.22
N MET A 331 23.90 0.65 6.35
CA MET A 331 23.59 -0.33 7.40
C MET A 331 24.34 -0.14 8.72
N ALA A 332 25.23 0.85 8.83
CA ALA A 332 26.04 1.04 10.03
C ALA A 332 25.18 1.23 11.30
N GLY A 333 25.39 0.38 12.31
CA GLY A 333 24.62 0.39 13.57
C GLY A 333 23.23 -0.25 13.50
N ILE A 334 22.82 -0.75 12.33
CA ILE A 334 21.62 -1.56 12.14
C ILE A 334 22.00 -3.03 12.38
N PRO A 335 21.15 -3.85 13.03
CA PRO A 335 21.42 -5.28 13.18
C PRO A 335 21.63 -6.01 11.84
N ASP A 336 22.47 -7.04 11.83
CA ASP A 336 22.74 -7.89 10.65
C ASP A 336 21.61 -8.89 10.36
N GLU A 337 20.60 -8.92 11.22
CA GLU A 337 19.42 -9.77 11.12
C GLU A 337 18.13 -9.04 11.55
N GLY A 338 17.00 -9.46 11.00
CA GLY A 338 15.70 -8.97 11.41
C GLY A 338 14.55 -9.58 10.61
N ASN A 339 13.44 -8.86 10.60
CA ASN A 339 12.17 -9.29 10.04
C ASN A 339 11.68 -8.34 8.94
N ALA A 340 12.16 -7.10 8.91
CA ALA A 340 12.00 -6.22 7.75
C ALA A 340 13.26 -5.39 7.55
N LEU A 341 13.65 -5.18 6.30
CA LEU A 341 14.71 -4.30 5.86
C LEU A 341 14.20 -3.44 4.71
N PHE A 342 14.53 -2.16 4.78
CA PHE A 342 14.33 -1.22 3.70
C PHE A 342 15.67 -0.55 3.46
N TYR A 343 16.13 -0.55 2.22
CA TYR A 343 17.31 0.18 1.80
C TYR A 343 17.00 0.96 0.53
N VAL A 344 17.52 2.18 0.46
CA VAL A 344 17.53 3.01 -0.74
C VAL A 344 18.93 3.56 -0.95
N SER A 345 19.41 3.53 -2.19
CA SER A 345 20.71 4.10 -2.57
C SER A 345 20.66 5.64 -2.59
N ASN A 346 21.84 6.25 -2.66
CA ASN A 346 21.97 7.69 -2.92
C ASN A 346 21.35 8.06 -4.29
N GLU A 347 21.57 7.24 -5.32
CA GLU A 347 21.03 7.46 -6.67
C GLU A 347 19.49 7.44 -6.67
N PHE A 348 18.88 6.50 -5.94
CA PHE A 348 17.43 6.51 -5.73
C PHE A 348 16.93 7.80 -5.07
N CYS A 349 17.61 8.27 -4.02
CA CYS A 349 17.25 9.53 -3.36
C CYS A 349 17.37 10.73 -4.30
N GLN A 350 18.36 10.76 -5.18
CA GLN A 350 18.56 11.82 -6.17
C GLN A 350 17.48 11.81 -7.26
N GLU A 351 17.08 10.63 -7.73
CA GLU A 351 16.01 10.50 -8.74
C GLU A 351 14.65 10.88 -8.17
N VAL A 352 14.36 10.49 -6.92
CA VAL A 352 13.21 11.00 -6.16
C VAL A 352 13.24 12.53 -6.11
N MET A 353 14.35 13.13 -5.71
CA MET A 353 14.43 14.59 -5.64
C MET A 353 14.26 15.28 -6.98
N THR A 354 14.81 14.71 -8.04
CA THR A 354 14.66 15.21 -9.40
C THR A 354 13.21 15.16 -9.83
N ALA A 355 12.51 14.05 -9.55
CA ALA A 355 11.12 13.89 -9.91
C ALA A 355 10.19 14.83 -9.13
N VAL A 356 10.39 15.02 -7.81
CA VAL A 356 9.58 15.98 -7.03
C VAL A 356 9.74 17.39 -7.57
N LYS A 357 10.99 17.83 -7.80
CA LYS A 357 11.27 19.16 -8.34
C LYS A 357 10.67 19.35 -9.74
N GLY A 358 10.72 18.31 -10.59
CA GLY A 358 10.08 18.34 -11.90
C GLY A 358 8.56 18.52 -11.82
N LEU A 359 7.90 17.75 -10.96
CA LEU A 359 6.45 17.83 -10.76
C LEU A 359 6.03 19.19 -10.20
N GLU A 360 6.79 19.73 -9.25
CA GLU A 360 6.51 21.06 -8.68
C GLU A 360 6.59 22.16 -9.76
N GLN A 361 7.53 22.04 -10.69
CA GLN A 361 7.70 22.99 -11.79
C GLN A 361 6.63 22.85 -12.89
N SER A 362 6.08 21.66 -13.09
CA SER A 362 5.03 21.42 -14.08
C SER A 362 3.62 21.70 -13.55
N ALA A 363 3.44 21.74 -12.23
CA ALA A 363 2.15 22.02 -11.60
C ALA A 363 1.66 23.45 -11.90
N PRO A 364 0.35 23.65 -12.18
CA PRO A 364 -0.19 24.98 -12.40
C PRO A 364 0.05 25.90 -11.19
N GLU A 365 0.42 27.15 -11.46
CA GLU A 365 0.64 28.14 -10.40
C GLU A 365 -0.59 28.30 -9.50
N GLU A 366 -0.35 28.41 -8.20
CA GLU A 366 -1.37 28.56 -7.14
C GLU A 366 -2.37 27.40 -7.01
N SER A 367 -2.07 26.24 -7.62
CA SER A 367 -2.90 25.03 -7.44
C SER A 367 -2.64 24.33 -6.11
N GLU A 368 -3.64 23.59 -5.61
CA GLU A 368 -3.48 22.70 -4.45
C GLU A 368 -2.35 21.67 -4.68
N GLU A 369 -2.16 21.24 -5.92
CA GLU A 369 -1.09 20.31 -6.32
C GLU A 369 0.29 20.94 -6.17
N GLN A 370 0.49 22.18 -6.64
CA GLN A 370 1.74 22.91 -6.44
C GLN A 370 2.00 23.19 -4.95
N MET A 371 0.97 23.51 -4.18
CA MET A 371 1.10 23.70 -2.73
C MET A 371 1.50 22.41 -2.02
N ALA A 372 0.91 21.26 -2.39
CA ALA A 372 1.28 19.97 -1.84
C ALA A 372 2.72 19.58 -2.24
N LEU A 373 3.10 19.78 -3.50
CA LEU A 373 4.44 19.46 -4.01
C LEU A 373 5.52 20.35 -3.40
N SER A 374 5.24 21.64 -3.17
CA SER A 374 6.17 22.54 -2.47
C SER A 374 6.33 22.22 -0.99
N LEU A 375 5.28 21.72 -0.32
CA LEU A 375 5.41 21.15 1.03
C LEU A 375 6.29 19.90 1.01
N VAL A 376 6.11 19.01 0.03
CA VAL A 376 6.97 17.83 -0.13
C VAL A 376 8.40 18.24 -0.46
N SER A 377 8.63 19.15 -1.40
CA SER A 377 9.96 19.60 -1.81
C SER A 377 10.67 20.36 -0.69
N SER A 378 9.97 21.11 0.16
CA SER A 378 10.55 21.74 1.34
C SER A 378 10.89 20.74 2.44
N LEU A 379 10.09 19.67 2.62
CA LEU A 379 10.39 18.56 3.53
C LEU A 379 11.56 17.70 3.05
N LEU A 380 11.71 17.57 1.73
CA LEU A 380 12.71 16.73 1.07
C LEU A 380 13.95 17.52 0.60
N GLY A 381 13.94 18.86 0.69
CA GLY A 381 14.84 19.81 0.03
C GLY A 381 16.33 19.66 0.34
N ASP A 382 17.15 20.56 -0.22
CA ASP A 382 18.62 20.49 -0.34
C ASP A 382 19.39 20.25 0.98
N SER A 383 18.75 20.34 2.15
CA SER A 383 19.37 20.08 3.46
C SER A 383 19.03 18.72 4.09
N TRP A 384 18.08 17.96 3.53
CA TRP A 384 17.52 16.77 4.19
C TRP A 384 17.90 15.48 3.49
N LEU A 385 17.69 15.34 2.18
CA LEU A 385 17.95 14.06 1.49
C LEU A 385 19.39 13.73 1.04
N PRO A 386 20.40 14.63 0.95
CA PRO A 386 21.69 14.22 0.41
C PRO A 386 22.43 13.31 1.39
N SER A 387 22.42 12.00 1.10
CA SER A 387 23.28 11.02 1.75
C SER A 387 24.36 10.59 0.78
N SER A 388 25.61 10.44 1.24
CA SER A 388 26.66 9.91 0.37
C SER A 388 26.51 8.42 0.04
N CYS A 389 25.70 7.67 0.80
CA CYS A 389 25.58 6.22 0.70
C CYS A 389 24.14 5.68 0.68
N GLY A 390 23.13 6.56 0.65
CA GLY A 390 21.73 6.19 0.80
C GLY A 390 21.29 6.01 2.26
N TYR A 391 20.14 5.38 2.46
CA TYR A 391 19.50 5.20 3.77
C TYR A 391 19.01 3.78 3.95
N ALA A 392 18.97 3.32 5.21
CA ALA A 392 18.41 2.02 5.54
C ALA A 392 17.66 2.05 6.86
N TRP A 393 16.65 1.20 7.00
CA TRP A 393 16.06 0.89 8.29
C TRP A 393 15.69 -0.59 8.35
N ALA A 394 15.73 -1.13 9.56
CA ALA A 394 15.34 -2.49 9.84
C ALA A 394 14.40 -2.56 11.04
N LEU A 395 13.52 -3.55 11.01
CA LEU A 395 12.76 -4.03 12.14
C LEU A 395 13.28 -5.42 12.51
N SER A 396 13.66 -5.60 13.77
CA SER A 396 14.15 -6.87 14.30
C SER A 396 13.37 -7.22 15.56
N ASN A 397 12.73 -8.37 15.56
CA ASN A 397 12.17 -8.95 16.77
C ASN A 397 13.32 -9.44 17.67
N THR A 398 13.19 -9.16 18.95
CA THR A 398 14.14 -9.55 20.00
C THR A 398 13.43 -10.46 21.01
N GLU A 399 14.17 -11.01 21.97
CA GLU A 399 13.60 -11.86 23.02
C GLU A 399 12.57 -11.11 23.90
N ASP A 400 12.76 -9.80 24.09
CA ASP A 400 12.00 -8.98 25.03
C ASP A 400 11.12 -7.91 24.37
N GLY A 401 11.21 -7.73 23.05
CA GLY A 401 10.47 -6.70 22.33
C GLY A 401 10.78 -6.59 20.84
N VAL A 402 10.52 -5.41 20.28
CA VAL A 402 10.76 -5.09 18.86
C VAL A 402 11.70 -3.90 18.75
N LEU A 403 12.83 -4.07 18.06
CA LEU A 403 13.78 -3.01 17.74
C LEU A 403 13.54 -2.52 16.32
N ILE A 404 13.38 -1.22 16.16
CA ILE A 404 13.45 -0.53 14.87
C ILE A 404 14.71 0.34 14.90
N SER A 405 15.62 0.12 13.96
CA SER A 405 16.89 0.84 13.84
C SER A 405 17.07 1.32 12.41
N GLY A 406 17.56 2.54 12.20
CA GLY A 406 17.77 3.04 10.85
C GLY A 406 18.63 4.28 10.77
N ASN A 407 19.32 4.42 9.65
CA ASN A 407 20.02 5.63 9.25
C ASN A 407 19.13 6.41 8.29
N SER A 408 18.81 7.65 8.64
CA SER A 408 17.83 8.45 7.91
C SER A 408 18.25 9.92 7.85
N PRO A 409 17.63 10.72 6.96
CA PRO A 409 17.95 12.14 6.82
C PRO A 409 17.55 12.98 8.03
N MET A 410 16.70 12.45 8.91
CA MET A 410 16.08 13.23 9.98
C MET A 410 16.13 12.51 11.33
N PRO A 411 16.27 13.26 12.44
CA PRO A 411 16.28 12.65 13.75
C PRO A 411 14.86 12.26 14.17
N ALA A 412 14.70 11.08 14.74
CA ALA A 412 13.45 10.62 15.32
C ALA A 412 13.21 11.27 16.70
N LYS A 413 12.85 12.56 16.74
CA LYS A 413 12.69 13.36 17.98
C LYS A 413 11.26 13.42 18.56
N GLY A 414 10.27 12.80 17.90
CA GLY A 414 8.85 13.01 18.21
C GLY A 414 8.03 11.72 18.40
N GLY A 415 6.73 11.90 18.73
CA GLY A 415 5.72 10.86 18.92
C GLY A 415 5.48 9.94 17.71
N SER A 416 5.77 10.47 16.52
CA SER A 416 5.39 9.90 15.24
C SER A 416 6.52 9.11 14.59
N LEU A 417 6.17 7.99 13.97
CA LEU A 417 6.96 7.22 12.98
C LEU A 417 7.36 8.06 11.75
N THR A 418 7.19 9.38 11.75
CA THR A 418 7.43 10.30 10.63
C THR A 418 8.81 10.20 10.00
N SER A 419 9.85 9.76 10.73
CA SER A 419 11.18 9.57 10.13
C SER A 419 11.27 8.38 9.18
N SER A 420 10.40 7.36 9.31
CA SER A 420 10.25 6.27 8.33
C SER A 420 9.08 6.50 7.37
N VAL A 421 8.05 7.24 7.81
CA VAL A 421 6.92 7.63 6.95
C VAL A 421 7.32 8.65 5.90
N ALA A 422 8.34 9.51 6.08
CA ALA A 422 8.77 10.45 5.04
C ALA A 422 9.13 9.75 3.72
N SER A 423 9.76 8.57 3.77
CA SER A 423 10.10 7.76 2.58
C SER A 423 8.85 7.15 1.93
N VAL A 424 7.89 6.67 2.74
CA VAL A 424 6.61 6.13 2.26
C VAL A 424 5.69 7.25 1.76
N ALA A 425 5.74 8.44 2.36
CA ALA A 425 5.02 9.64 1.99
C ALA A 425 5.59 10.26 0.71
N ALA A 426 6.91 10.18 0.49
CA ALA A 426 7.52 10.51 -0.78
C ALA A 426 7.04 9.56 -1.88
N MET A 427 7.04 8.23 -1.65
CA MET A 427 6.47 7.25 -2.58
C MET A 427 4.96 7.46 -2.82
N ALA A 428 4.20 7.76 -1.76
CA ALA A 428 2.78 8.10 -1.88
C ALA A 428 2.59 9.43 -2.64
N GLY A 429 3.48 10.40 -2.49
CA GLY A 429 3.51 11.67 -3.23
C GLY A 429 3.70 11.46 -4.73
N PHE A 430 4.61 10.57 -5.15
CA PHE A 430 4.77 10.18 -6.57
C PHE A 430 3.60 9.34 -7.09
N ALA A 431 3.15 8.37 -6.29
CA ALA A 431 2.12 7.44 -6.72
C ALA A 431 0.75 8.10 -6.78
N THR A 432 0.44 9.11 -5.95
CA THR A 432 -0.93 9.65 -5.86
C THR A 432 -1.40 10.30 -7.16
N PRO A 433 -0.66 11.21 -7.83
CA PRO A 433 -1.08 11.77 -9.12
C PRO A 433 -1.16 10.69 -10.21
N LEU A 434 -0.18 9.77 -10.25
CA LEU A 434 -0.14 8.67 -11.23
C LEU A 434 -1.31 7.69 -11.05
N VAL A 435 -1.57 7.24 -9.81
CA VAL A 435 -2.67 6.34 -9.45
C VAL A 435 -4.01 7.03 -9.65
N LEU A 436 -4.16 8.31 -9.30
CA LEU A 436 -5.41 9.04 -9.56
C LEU A 436 -5.66 9.20 -11.07
N LYS A 437 -4.64 9.51 -11.87
CA LYS A 437 -4.74 9.63 -13.34
C LYS A 437 -5.02 8.27 -13.99
N GLN A 438 -4.36 7.21 -13.55
CA GLN A 438 -4.57 5.84 -14.05
C GLN A 438 -5.91 5.26 -13.59
N GLN A 439 -6.35 5.50 -12.36
CA GLN A 439 -7.70 5.13 -11.92
C GLN A 439 -8.77 5.85 -12.74
N LYS A 440 -8.58 7.13 -13.08
CA LYS A 440 -9.50 7.87 -13.96
C LYS A 440 -9.53 7.26 -15.37
N LYS A 441 -8.38 6.92 -15.95
CA LYS A 441 -8.30 6.22 -17.25
C LYS A 441 -8.96 4.83 -17.20
N ALA A 442 -8.64 4.03 -16.18
CA ALA A 442 -9.22 2.71 -15.97
C ALA A 442 -10.76 2.78 -15.83
N LYS A 443 -11.28 3.76 -15.10
CA LYS A 443 -12.72 4.02 -14.99
C LYS A 443 -13.40 4.29 -16.34
N VAL A 444 -12.72 5.00 -17.26
CA VAL A 444 -13.21 5.21 -18.63
C VAL A 444 -13.19 3.90 -19.42
N VAL A 445 -12.11 3.12 -19.33
CA VAL A 445 -11.98 1.83 -20.02
C VAL A 445 -13.04 0.82 -19.53
N THR A 446 -13.27 0.73 -18.22
CA THR A 446 -14.34 -0.10 -17.64
C THR A 446 -15.71 0.34 -18.13
N GLY A 447 -15.98 1.66 -18.20
CA GLY A 447 -17.24 2.17 -18.77
C GLY A 447 -17.43 1.79 -20.25
N VAL A 448 -16.36 1.82 -21.05
CA VAL A 448 -16.38 1.37 -22.45
C VAL A 448 -16.67 -0.13 -22.55
N HIS A 449 -16.03 -0.94 -21.70
CA HIS A 449 -16.25 -2.39 -21.67
C HIS A 449 -17.70 -2.73 -21.31
N HIS A 450 -18.25 -2.12 -20.25
CA HIS A 450 -19.63 -2.32 -19.84
C HIS A 450 -20.64 -1.94 -20.92
N MET A 451 -20.42 -0.81 -21.62
CA MET A 451 -21.27 -0.41 -22.75
C MET A 451 -21.26 -1.44 -23.88
N LYS A 452 -20.11 -2.06 -24.17
CA LYS A 452 -20.02 -3.10 -25.20
C LYS A 452 -20.73 -4.39 -24.78
N GLN A 453 -20.61 -4.79 -23.52
CA GLN A 453 -21.34 -5.96 -23.01
C GLN A 453 -22.85 -5.73 -23.04
N LEU A 454 -23.31 -4.54 -22.62
CA LEU A 454 -24.73 -4.16 -22.75
C LEU A 454 -25.19 -4.12 -24.21
N HIS A 455 -24.33 -3.68 -25.14
CA HIS A 455 -24.66 -3.69 -26.57
C HIS A 455 -24.96 -5.10 -27.09
N LEU A 456 -24.18 -6.10 -26.68
CA LEU A 456 -24.39 -7.50 -27.08
C LEU A 456 -25.73 -8.03 -26.56
N LEU A 457 -26.06 -7.75 -25.29
CA LEU A 457 -27.34 -8.15 -24.71
C LEU A 457 -28.53 -7.48 -25.40
N LEU A 458 -28.39 -6.19 -25.75
CA LEU A 458 -29.42 -5.48 -26.52
C LEU A 458 -29.57 -6.07 -27.94
N PHE A 459 -28.46 -6.45 -28.57
CA PHE A 459 -28.46 -7.08 -29.88
C PHE A 459 -29.16 -8.45 -29.85
N GLU A 460 -28.88 -9.28 -28.85
CA GLU A 460 -29.56 -10.57 -28.65
C GLU A 460 -31.07 -10.39 -28.45
N HIS A 461 -31.49 -9.43 -27.60
CA HIS A 461 -32.90 -9.12 -27.43
C HIS A 461 -33.57 -8.64 -28.73
N ASP A 462 -32.89 -7.84 -29.55
CA ASP A 462 -33.40 -7.40 -30.86
C ASP A 462 -33.53 -8.54 -31.86
N MET A 463 -32.63 -9.53 -31.82
CA MET A 463 -32.74 -10.74 -32.64
C MET A 463 -33.98 -11.57 -32.28
N ASP A 464 -34.31 -11.64 -30.99
CA ASP A 464 -35.44 -12.44 -30.50
C ASP A 464 -36.79 -11.71 -30.63
N HIS A 465 -36.81 -10.39 -30.44
CA HIS A 465 -38.05 -9.59 -30.34
C HIS A 465 -38.22 -8.55 -31.47
N GLY A 466 -37.24 -8.40 -32.36
CA GLY A 466 -37.24 -7.44 -33.47
C GLY A 466 -37.03 -5.98 -33.09
N GLN A 467 -36.72 -5.70 -31.81
CA GLN A 467 -36.45 -4.37 -31.27
C GLN A 467 -35.63 -4.45 -29.98
N PHE A 468 -34.91 -3.37 -29.64
CA PHE A 468 -34.33 -3.23 -28.30
C PHE A 468 -35.44 -3.07 -27.23
N PRO A 469 -35.18 -3.45 -25.97
CA PRO A 469 -36.18 -3.32 -24.91
C PRO A 469 -36.53 -1.85 -24.62
N ASP A 470 -37.76 -1.59 -24.17
CA ASP A 470 -38.17 -0.25 -23.74
C ASP A 470 -37.40 0.24 -22.51
N LYS A 471 -36.93 -0.69 -21.68
CA LYS A 471 -36.16 -0.44 -20.46
C LYS A 471 -35.11 -1.52 -20.27
N LEU A 472 -33.90 -1.13 -19.84
CA LEU A 472 -32.80 -2.08 -19.62
C LEU A 472 -33.13 -3.18 -18.62
N GLU A 473 -34.01 -2.92 -17.64
CA GLU A 473 -34.45 -3.91 -16.66
C GLU A 473 -35.22 -5.10 -17.27
N ALA A 474 -35.68 -4.98 -18.53
CA ALA A 474 -36.27 -6.10 -19.26
C ALA A 474 -35.25 -7.23 -19.47
N LEU A 475 -33.97 -6.91 -19.69
CA LEU A 475 -32.90 -7.89 -19.87
C LEU A 475 -32.75 -8.83 -18.66
N VAL A 476 -33.02 -8.33 -17.44
CA VAL A 476 -33.00 -9.16 -16.24
C VAL A 476 -34.27 -9.99 -16.12
N LYS A 477 -35.43 -9.39 -16.42
CA LYS A 477 -36.73 -10.06 -16.31
C LYS A 477 -36.90 -11.20 -17.32
N GLU A 478 -36.25 -11.06 -18.47
CA GLU A 478 -36.28 -12.03 -19.57
C GLU A 478 -35.04 -12.94 -19.56
N GLU A 479 -34.28 -12.92 -18.46
CA GLU A 479 -33.18 -13.86 -18.19
C GLU A 479 -31.98 -13.78 -19.15
N TYR A 480 -31.79 -12.67 -19.87
CA TYR A 480 -30.57 -12.40 -20.66
C TYR A 480 -29.35 -12.13 -19.77
N ILE A 481 -29.57 -11.68 -18.53
CA ILE A 481 -28.50 -11.36 -17.58
C ILE A 481 -28.99 -11.48 -16.12
N GLU A 482 -28.10 -11.92 -15.22
CA GLU A 482 -28.39 -11.96 -13.79
C GLU A 482 -28.43 -10.56 -13.15
N GLN A 483 -29.27 -10.36 -12.13
CA GLN A 483 -29.46 -9.06 -11.45
C GLN A 483 -28.14 -8.47 -10.90
N ALA A 484 -27.23 -9.30 -10.39
CA ALA A 484 -25.96 -8.85 -9.84
C ALA A 484 -25.00 -8.32 -10.92
N GLU A 485 -24.95 -9.00 -12.07
CA GLU A 485 -24.14 -8.61 -13.22
C GLU A 485 -24.73 -7.36 -13.90
N PHE A 486 -26.06 -7.29 -14.01
CA PHE A 486 -26.77 -6.12 -14.53
C PHE A 486 -26.46 -4.83 -13.76
N GLU A 487 -26.53 -4.86 -12.41
CA GLU A 487 -26.22 -3.70 -11.58
C GLU A 487 -24.74 -3.27 -11.68
N ALA A 488 -23.84 -4.20 -12.01
CA ALA A 488 -22.44 -3.88 -12.29
C ALA A 488 -22.27 -3.18 -13.65
N LEU A 489 -22.93 -3.69 -14.70
CA LEU A 489 -22.82 -3.16 -16.06
C LEU A 489 -23.44 -1.78 -16.25
N ILE A 490 -24.59 -1.50 -15.63
CA ILE A 490 -25.26 -0.20 -15.79
C ILE A 490 -24.58 0.92 -14.98
N GLY A 491 -23.62 0.59 -14.12
CA GLY A 491 -22.85 1.56 -13.35
C GLY A 491 -21.83 2.29 -14.20
N ALA A 492 -21.91 3.63 -14.24
CA ALA A 492 -20.94 4.49 -14.89
C ALA A 492 -20.40 5.57 -13.93
N PRO A 493 -19.07 5.80 -13.92
CA PRO A 493 -18.47 6.89 -13.18
C PRO A 493 -18.84 8.24 -13.81
N SER A 494 -19.32 9.19 -13.01
CA SER A 494 -19.62 10.57 -13.39
C SER A 494 -19.49 11.49 -12.17
N ASP A 495 -18.71 12.57 -12.28
CA ASP A 495 -18.54 13.59 -11.23
C ASP A 495 -18.24 13.00 -9.83
N ASN A 496 -17.26 12.08 -9.75
CA ASN A 496 -16.89 11.37 -8.52
C ASN A 496 -18.02 10.53 -7.85
N LYS A 497 -19.13 10.28 -8.54
CA LYS A 497 -20.22 9.39 -8.12
C LYS A 497 -20.43 8.26 -9.14
N ASN A 498 -20.89 7.10 -8.67
CA ASN A 498 -21.34 6.05 -9.59
C ASN A 498 -22.82 6.30 -9.89
N ARG A 499 -23.16 6.56 -11.15
CA ARG A 499 -24.52 6.82 -11.61
C ARG A 499 -24.88 5.83 -12.70
N LYS A 500 -26.18 5.56 -12.88
CA LYS A 500 -26.63 4.64 -13.94
C LYS A 500 -26.40 5.26 -15.32
N LEU A 501 -26.01 4.44 -16.29
CA LEU A 501 -25.97 4.80 -17.70
C LEU A 501 -27.34 5.31 -18.17
N VAL A 502 -27.32 6.24 -19.12
CA VAL A 502 -28.53 6.75 -19.74
C VAL A 502 -28.80 5.94 -21.00
N TYR A 503 -29.98 5.34 -21.07
CA TYR A 503 -30.45 4.52 -22.19
C TYR A 503 -31.50 5.27 -23.01
N VAL A 504 -31.36 5.20 -24.33
CA VAL A 504 -32.30 5.78 -25.29
C VAL A 504 -33.17 4.65 -25.85
N SER A 505 -34.43 4.59 -25.40
CA SER A 505 -35.42 3.58 -25.81
C SER A 505 -36.02 3.84 -27.19
N GLY A 506 -36.70 2.84 -27.76
CA GLY A 506 -37.41 2.97 -29.04
C GLY A 506 -36.51 2.85 -30.28
N LEU A 507 -35.33 2.25 -30.12
CA LEU A 507 -34.36 1.98 -31.18
C LEU A 507 -34.31 0.46 -31.46
N SER A 508 -33.72 0.09 -32.59
CA SER A 508 -33.50 -1.31 -33.00
C SER A 508 -32.25 -1.40 -33.87
N THR A 509 -31.79 -2.60 -34.21
CA THR A 509 -30.67 -2.78 -35.16
C THR A 509 -30.99 -2.25 -36.56
N ALA A 510 -32.28 -2.12 -36.90
CA ALA A 510 -32.75 -1.53 -38.16
C ALA A 510 -32.75 0.01 -38.17
N SER A 511 -32.53 0.64 -37.02
CA SER A 511 -32.42 2.09 -36.91
C SER A 511 -31.09 2.61 -37.49
N ARG A 512 -30.97 3.93 -37.67
CA ARG A 512 -29.74 4.54 -38.16
C ARG A 512 -28.55 4.21 -37.24
N SER A 513 -27.48 3.69 -37.82
CA SER A 513 -26.30 3.21 -37.09
C SER A 513 -25.58 4.26 -36.26
N ASP A 514 -25.69 5.54 -36.62
CA ASP A 514 -25.00 6.65 -35.96
C ASP A 514 -25.73 7.21 -34.73
N LEU A 515 -26.93 6.72 -34.43
CA LEU A 515 -27.72 7.12 -33.28
C LEU A 515 -27.10 6.62 -31.97
N ILE A 516 -27.17 7.46 -30.94
CA ILE A 516 -26.72 7.18 -29.58
C ILE A 516 -27.71 6.23 -28.92
N LEU A 517 -27.22 5.10 -28.43
CA LEU A 517 -27.99 4.06 -27.76
C LEU A 517 -27.82 4.12 -26.23
N LEU A 518 -26.57 4.27 -25.77
CA LEU A 518 -26.23 4.47 -24.36
C LEU A 518 -25.25 5.63 -24.21
N HIS A 519 -25.30 6.34 -23.08
CA HIS A 519 -24.24 7.28 -22.74
C HIS A 519 -24.04 7.41 -21.22
N THR A 520 -22.83 7.82 -20.85
CA THR A 520 -22.50 8.23 -19.47
C THR A 520 -23.45 9.33 -19.01
N PRO A 521 -23.84 9.44 -17.72
CA PRO A 521 -24.84 10.40 -17.23
C PRO A 521 -24.32 11.83 -16.99
N GLY A 522 -23.01 12.00 -16.87
CA GLY A 522 -22.31 13.29 -16.79
C GLY A 522 -20.91 13.18 -17.41
N PRO A 523 -20.23 14.31 -17.66
CA PRO A 523 -18.87 14.27 -18.18
C PRO A 523 -17.89 13.67 -17.16
N VAL A 524 -16.84 13.04 -17.68
CA VAL A 524 -15.64 12.67 -16.94
C VAL A 524 -14.49 13.39 -17.61
N ASP A 525 -13.83 14.28 -16.88
CA ASP A 525 -12.73 15.11 -17.42
C ASP A 525 -13.16 15.93 -18.67
N GLY A 526 -14.35 16.55 -18.57
CA GLY A 526 -14.92 17.36 -19.65
C GLY A 526 -15.39 16.58 -20.89
N LYS A 527 -15.37 15.24 -20.85
CA LYS A 527 -15.76 14.37 -21.97
C LYS A 527 -16.91 13.44 -21.63
N ARG A 528 -17.73 13.11 -22.61
CA ARG A 528 -18.78 12.07 -22.54
C ARG A 528 -18.36 10.84 -23.31
N THR A 529 -18.64 9.69 -22.73
CA THR A 529 -18.61 8.41 -23.46
C THR A 529 -20.02 8.04 -23.89
N MET A 530 -20.16 7.62 -25.15
CA MET A 530 -21.41 7.17 -25.73
C MET A 530 -21.21 5.91 -26.58
N LEU A 531 -22.21 5.05 -26.58
CA LEU A 531 -22.37 3.88 -27.44
C LEU A 531 -23.38 4.21 -28.54
N ARG A 532 -23.11 3.77 -29.76
CA ARG A 532 -24.02 3.85 -30.91
C ARG A 532 -24.62 2.49 -31.26
N ILE A 533 -25.63 2.50 -32.14
CA ILE A 533 -26.32 1.28 -32.61
C ILE A 533 -25.36 0.33 -33.34
N ASP A 534 -24.32 0.83 -34.01
CA ASP A 534 -23.28 -0.01 -34.64
C ASP A 534 -22.30 -0.66 -33.65
N GLY A 535 -22.52 -0.52 -32.35
CA GLY A 535 -21.64 -1.05 -31.30
C GLY A 535 -20.37 -0.22 -31.08
N SER A 536 -20.19 0.89 -31.82
CA SER A 536 -19.06 1.77 -31.60
C SER A 536 -19.24 2.57 -30.30
N VAL A 537 -18.19 2.57 -29.48
CA VAL A 537 -18.11 3.39 -28.27
C VAL A 537 -17.10 4.49 -28.50
N THR A 538 -17.52 5.75 -28.33
CA THR A 538 -16.68 6.91 -28.58
C THR A 538 -16.70 7.85 -27.38
N THR A 539 -15.56 8.49 -27.11
CA THR A 539 -15.40 9.49 -26.05
C THR A 539 -15.07 10.84 -26.69
N LEU A 540 -15.84 11.88 -26.39
CA LEU A 540 -15.69 13.20 -27.00
C LEU A 540 -15.98 14.34 -26.01
N PRO A 541 -15.54 15.58 -26.29
CA PRO A 541 -15.85 16.74 -25.45
C PRO A 541 -17.37 16.93 -25.26
N GLU A 542 -17.77 17.31 -24.04
CA GLU A 542 -19.19 17.51 -23.65
C GLU A 542 -19.96 18.39 -24.65
N ALA A 543 -19.35 19.49 -25.11
CA ALA A 543 -19.99 20.40 -26.07
C ALA A 543 -20.39 19.68 -27.38
N LYS A 544 -19.49 18.85 -27.94
CA LYS A 544 -19.77 18.06 -29.14
C LYS A 544 -20.81 16.97 -28.89
N PHE A 545 -20.86 16.43 -27.67
CA PHE A 545 -21.85 15.42 -27.29
C PHE A 545 -23.25 16.03 -27.24
N GLN A 546 -23.39 17.22 -26.64
CA GLN A 546 -24.66 17.93 -26.58
C GLN A 546 -25.19 18.29 -27.98
N GLU A 547 -24.31 18.71 -28.90
CA GLU A 547 -24.69 18.94 -30.30
C GLU A 547 -25.22 17.68 -31.00
N LEU A 548 -24.64 16.51 -30.73
CA LEU A 548 -25.09 15.24 -31.31
C LEU A 548 -26.42 14.79 -30.70
N LEU A 549 -26.58 14.94 -29.39
CA LEU A 549 -27.81 14.59 -28.68
C LEU A 549 -28.99 15.46 -29.15
N GLN A 550 -28.77 16.76 -29.36
CA GLN A 550 -29.78 17.67 -29.91
C GLN A 550 -30.20 17.35 -31.34
N LYS A 551 -29.32 16.75 -32.15
CA LYS A 551 -29.64 16.34 -33.53
C LYS A 551 -30.44 15.03 -33.60
N GLN A 552 -30.44 14.25 -32.51
CA GLN A 552 -31.12 12.97 -32.40
C GLN A 552 -32.52 13.09 -31.78
N GLN A 553 -32.73 14.09 -30.93
CA GLN A 553 -34.05 14.51 -30.44
C GLN A 553 -34.84 15.25 -31.52
#